data_AF-A0A0B8WHY5-F1
#
_entry.id   AF-A0A0B8WHY5-F1
#
_cell.length_a   1.000
_cell.length_b   1.000
_cell.length_c   1.000
_cell.angle_alpha   90.00
_cell.angle_beta   90.00
_cell.angle_gamma   90.00
#
_symmetry.space_group_name_H-M   'P 1'
#
loop_
_entity.id
_entity.type
_entity.pdbx_description
1 polymer ?
#
loop_
_entity_poly.entity_id
_entity_poly.type
_entity_poly.pdbx_seq_one_letter_code
_entity_poly.pdbx_strand_id
1 'polypeptide(L)'
;MDLGIKTSLTLSAWILVFGLSAHASEVVYLPAYCEPERLTVFVTNKSFEPERLWAQTRFEQEIQELHYDVEARSQIKIRGSEFLPTKMAASFKYFSKSLQVTSSCEGSPSIPLTSTVSPLATHYLPANTKSVKMHLLNLFLRSNSVQLKAFNKAGTLVDEKSLLFENYYDTESFKWSFSQPVVRIEIKAAERLHSLLLYDANGTEKSSPSVSLTPVILEPPPQQTYFLVSTKDARADEAFVVGFTDQSQIKTAREQIQNPSLEKILVAGIELGHGGFNRAFYGKDKAPYSWSVNRVDAFADFAHIDCDGSPDLTEERLMSKLNEGGRICFWRYRIVRELTYEEVRSGKLTPAQGRP
;
A
#
# COMPACT_ATOMS: atom_id res chain seq x y z
N MET A 1 -11.09 -61.07 9.95
CA MET A 1 -10.44 -59.80 10.31
C MET A 1 -9.94 -59.16 9.02
N ASP A 2 -9.95 -57.83 8.97
CA ASP A 2 -9.56 -56.95 7.84
C ASP A 2 -10.67 -56.47 6.89
N LEU A 3 -11.37 -55.45 7.37
CA LEU A 3 -12.02 -54.39 6.60
C LEU A 3 -11.83 -53.10 7.41
N GLY A 4 -11.02 -52.14 6.93
CA GLY A 4 -11.00 -50.82 7.59
C GLY A 4 -9.75 -49.95 7.45
N ILE A 5 -9.12 -49.82 6.28
CA ILE A 5 -8.12 -48.76 6.04
C ILE A 5 -8.31 -48.20 4.62
N LYS A 6 -9.45 -47.55 4.33
CA LYS A 6 -9.64 -46.80 3.07
C LYS A 6 -10.42 -45.48 3.21
N THR A 7 -10.64 -44.98 4.42
CA THR A 7 -11.53 -43.80 4.66
C THR A 7 -10.88 -42.67 5.48
N SER A 8 -9.56 -42.45 5.35
CA SER A 8 -8.88 -41.37 6.11
C SER A 8 -8.03 -40.41 5.26
N LEU A 9 -7.97 -40.56 3.94
CA LEU A 9 -7.14 -39.68 3.08
C LEU A 9 -7.94 -38.68 2.24
N THR A 10 -9.27 -38.69 2.31
CA THR A 10 -10.12 -37.80 1.51
C THR A 10 -10.64 -36.57 2.27
N LEU A 11 -10.51 -36.49 3.60
CA LEU A 11 -10.96 -35.31 4.36
C LEU A 11 -9.89 -34.21 4.50
N SER A 12 -8.60 -34.55 4.44
CA SER A 12 -7.50 -33.60 4.61
C SER A 12 -7.28 -32.69 3.39
N ALA A 13 -7.73 -33.10 2.20
CA ALA A 13 -7.66 -32.30 0.99
C ALA A 13 -8.81 -31.27 0.88
N TRP A 14 -9.92 -31.46 1.59
CA TRP A 14 -11.05 -30.53 1.56
C TRP A 14 -10.84 -29.28 2.43
N ILE A 15 -9.96 -29.33 3.43
CA ILE A 15 -9.61 -28.17 4.25
C ILE A 15 -8.71 -27.16 3.49
N LEU A 16 -8.04 -27.59 2.42
CA LEU A 16 -7.28 -26.70 1.52
C LEU A 16 -8.15 -25.99 0.47
N VAL A 17 -9.42 -26.40 0.28
CA VAL A 17 -10.32 -25.88 -0.76
C VAL A 17 -11.38 -24.93 -0.20
N PHE A 18 -11.66 -24.96 1.11
CA PHE A 18 -12.40 -23.87 1.76
C PHE A 18 -11.45 -22.69 1.96
N GLY A 19 -11.32 -21.92 0.87
CA GLY A 19 -10.56 -20.68 0.84
C GLY A 19 -10.92 -19.82 2.04
N LEU A 20 -9.97 -19.71 2.96
CA LEU A 20 -9.90 -18.54 3.83
C LEU A 20 -9.90 -17.36 2.87
N SER A 21 -11.00 -16.61 2.87
CA SER A 21 -11.07 -15.32 2.22
C SER A 21 -9.90 -14.53 2.78
N ALA A 22 -8.85 -14.36 1.98
CA ALA A 22 -7.76 -13.48 2.40
C ALA A 22 -8.35 -12.09 2.29
N HIS A 23 -8.70 -11.55 3.45
CA HIS A 23 -8.92 -10.13 3.54
C HIS A 23 -7.60 -9.45 3.16
N ALA A 24 -7.68 -8.49 2.24
CA ALA A 24 -6.53 -7.67 1.90
C ALA A 24 -5.99 -7.02 3.18
N SER A 25 -4.67 -7.04 3.36
CA SER A 25 -4.07 -6.34 4.48
C SER A 25 -4.22 -4.83 4.33
N GLU A 26 -4.49 -4.14 5.43
CA GLU A 26 -4.33 -2.70 5.51
C GLU A 26 -3.01 -2.39 6.23
N VAL A 27 -2.28 -1.40 5.71
CA VAL A 27 -1.05 -0.88 6.31
C VAL A 27 -1.22 0.61 6.52
N VAL A 28 -1.05 1.05 7.78
CA VAL A 28 -1.02 2.48 8.13
C VAL A 28 0.37 2.87 8.60
N TYR A 29 0.76 4.10 8.34
CA TYR A 29 2.14 4.55 8.52
C TYR A 29 2.27 5.57 9.65
N LEU A 30 3.40 5.52 10.33
CA LEU A 30 3.81 6.42 11.41
C LEU A 30 5.16 7.04 11.04
N PRO A 31 5.21 8.31 10.60
CA PRO A 31 6.48 9.05 10.47
C PRO A 31 7.19 9.22 11.81
N ALA A 32 8.50 9.49 11.80
CA ALA A 32 9.28 9.68 13.04
C ALA A 32 9.06 11.05 13.69
N TYR A 33 7.82 11.36 14.07
CA TYR A 33 7.44 12.67 14.59
C TYR A 33 7.58 12.81 16.12
N CYS A 34 7.73 11.69 16.85
CA CYS A 34 7.79 11.65 18.30
C CYS A 34 8.91 10.69 18.78
N GLU A 35 9.53 11.01 19.92
CA GLU A 35 10.49 10.10 20.56
C GLU A 35 9.78 8.85 21.12
N PRO A 36 10.39 7.65 21.07
CA PRO A 36 9.75 6.40 21.50
C PRO A 36 9.18 6.43 22.93
N GLU A 37 9.85 7.09 23.86
CA GLU A 37 9.45 7.18 25.28
C GLU A 37 8.20 8.03 25.47
N ARG A 38 7.93 8.94 24.52
CA ARG A 38 6.82 9.89 24.56
C ARG A 38 5.69 9.47 23.62
N LEU A 39 5.91 8.45 22.79
CA LEU A 39 4.95 7.94 21.83
C LEU A 39 4.05 6.89 22.49
N THR A 40 2.73 7.01 22.28
CA THR A 40 1.76 5.95 22.56
C THR A 40 0.90 5.70 21.34
N VAL A 41 0.78 4.45 20.95
CA VAL A 41 -0.14 3.99 19.90
C VAL A 41 -1.34 3.34 20.56
N PHE A 42 -2.53 3.76 20.15
CA PHE A 42 -3.79 3.19 20.59
C PHE A 42 -4.41 2.40 19.44
N VAL A 43 -4.77 1.16 19.72
CA VAL A 43 -5.38 0.26 18.76
C VAL A 43 -6.76 -0.11 19.28
N THR A 44 -7.80 0.33 18.59
CA THR A 44 -9.19 0.07 18.96
C THR A 44 -9.77 -0.98 18.04
N ASN A 45 -10.23 -2.10 18.61
CA ASN A 45 -10.98 -3.12 17.90
C ASN A 45 -12.48 -2.86 18.03
N LYS A 46 -13.15 -2.62 16.88
CA LYS A 46 -14.60 -2.39 16.83
C LYS A 46 -15.39 -3.65 16.46
N SER A 47 -14.75 -4.78 16.17
CA SER A 47 -15.45 -6.03 15.87
C SER A 47 -15.89 -6.76 17.15
N PHE A 48 -16.65 -7.82 16.96
CA PHE A 48 -17.06 -8.75 18.03
C PHE A 48 -16.10 -9.93 18.18
N GLU A 49 -15.05 -9.99 17.36
CA GLU A 49 -14.04 -11.06 17.37
C GLU A 49 -12.69 -10.47 17.79
N PRO A 50 -11.78 -11.26 18.39
CA PRO A 50 -10.41 -10.82 18.60
C PRO A 50 -9.72 -10.58 17.25
N GLU A 51 -8.86 -9.57 17.21
CA GLU A 51 -8.12 -9.16 16.02
C GLU A 51 -6.63 -9.10 16.34
N ARG A 52 -5.79 -9.15 15.30
CA ARG A 52 -4.33 -9.07 15.43
C ARG A 52 -3.76 -7.93 14.59
N LEU A 53 -2.79 -7.25 15.17
CA LEU A 53 -1.99 -6.19 14.55
C LEU A 53 -0.52 -6.59 14.57
N TRP A 54 0.23 -6.20 13.54
CA TRP A 54 1.68 -6.29 13.50
C TRP A 54 2.27 -4.88 13.41
N ALA A 55 3.04 -4.48 14.43
CA ALA A 55 3.92 -3.33 14.36
C ALA A 55 5.18 -3.72 13.59
N GLN A 56 5.50 -2.97 12.54
CA GLN A 56 6.61 -3.24 11.64
C GLN A 56 7.60 -2.08 11.70
N THR A 57 8.85 -2.41 12.01
CA THR A 57 9.99 -1.49 11.94
C THR A 57 10.99 -2.00 10.94
N ARG A 58 11.67 -1.07 10.28
CA ARG A 58 12.60 -1.39 9.19
C ARG A 58 14.00 -0.94 9.57
N PHE A 59 14.91 -1.92 9.61
CA PHE A 59 16.33 -1.69 9.84
C PHE A 59 17.06 -2.17 8.61
N GLU A 60 17.57 -1.22 7.82
CA GLU A 60 18.27 -1.51 6.57
C GLU A 60 17.41 -2.39 5.63
N GLN A 61 17.72 -3.69 5.54
CA GLN A 61 17.06 -4.66 4.67
C GLN A 61 16.07 -5.56 5.41
N GLU A 62 16.03 -5.49 6.75
CA GLU A 62 15.22 -6.37 7.58
C GLU A 62 13.95 -5.66 8.08
N ILE A 63 12.87 -6.44 8.17
CA ILE A 63 11.64 -6.03 8.82
C ILE A 63 11.58 -6.75 10.15
N GLN A 64 11.57 -5.98 11.24
CA GLN A 64 11.25 -6.50 12.55
C GLN A 64 9.75 -6.35 12.78
N GLU A 65 9.10 -7.46 13.16
CA GLU A 65 7.66 -7.51 13.38
C GLU A 65 7.36 -7.90 14.83
N LEU A 66 6.53 -7.10 15.50
CA LEU A 66 5.95 -7.42 16.80
C LEU A 66 4.43 -7.48 16.65
N HIS A 67 3.81 -8.55 17.10
CA HIS A 67 2.36 -8.71 17.02
C HIS A 67 1.69 -8.39 18.35
N TYR A 68 0.46 -7.88 18.26
CA TYR A 68 -0.39 -7.54 19.38
C TYR A 68 -1.79 -8.09 19.13
N ASP A 69 -2.30 -8.83 20.11
CA ASP A 69 -3.67 -9.33 20.10
C ASP A 69 -4.59 -8.28 20.75
N VAL A 70 -5.71 -7.99 20.09
CA VAL A 70 -6.68 -6.97 20.50
C VAL A 70 -8.05 -7.63 20.66
N GLU A 71 -8.47 -7.80 21.90
CA GLU A 71 -9.76 -8.41 22.23
C GLU A 71 -10.94 -7.68 21.56
N ALA A 72 -12.02 -8.41 21.34
CA ALA A 72 -13.26 -7.87 20.79
C ALA A 72 -13.73 -6.63 21.58
N ARG A 73 -14.19 -5.60 20.86
CA ARG A 73 -14.71 -4.35 21.46
C ARG A 73 -13.78 -3.66 22.46
N SER A 74 -12.47 -3.88 22.35
CA SER A 74 -11.47 -3.36 23.28
C SER A 74 -10.55 -2.32 22.64
N GLN A 75 -9.74 -1.68 23.49
CA GLN A 75 -8.62 -0.85 23.07
C GLN A 75 -7.38 -1.23 23.88
N ILE A 76 -6.26 -1.42 23.18
CA ILE A 76 -4.94 -1.58 23.80
C ILE A 76 -4.10 -0.32 23.61
N LYS A 77 -3.08 -0.18 24.46
CA LYS A 77 -2.07 0.88 24.39
C LYS A 77 -0.71 0.24 24.23
N ILE A 78 0.04 0.68 23.23
CA ILE A 78 1.38 0.21 22.92
C ILE A 78 2.32 1.40 23.07
N ARG A 79 3.33 1.31 23.94
CA ARG A 79 4.32 2.38 24.08
C ARG A 79 5.31 2.33 22.91
N GLY A 80 5.77 3.49 22.44
CA GLY A 80 6.76 3.57 21.37
C GLY A 80 8.02 2.78 21.68
N SER A 81 8.50 2.85 22.94
CA SER A 81 9.67 2.11 23.43
C SER A 81 9.54 0.58 23.37
N GLU A 82 8.34 0.03 23.16
CA GLU A 82 8.15 -1.42 23.02
C GLU A 82 8.55 -1.93 21.63
N PHE A 83 8.48 -1.09 20.59
CA PHE A 83 8.71 -1.50 19.20
C PHE A 83 9.69 -0.60 18.43
N LEU A 84 9.94 0.62 18.88
CA LEU A 84 10.94 1.53 18.33
C LEU A 84 12.17 1.60 19.24
N PRO A 85 13.38 1.25 18.75
CA PRO A 85 14.61 1.41 19.52
C PRO A 85 15.10 2.87 19.56
N THR A 86 14.75 3.66 18.54
CA THR A 86 15.08 5.08 18.41
C THR A 86 13.95 5.80 17.68
N LYS A 87 14.02 7.12 17.58
CA LYS A 87 13.07 7.89 16.78
C LYS A 87 13.22 7.57 15.30
N MET A 88 12.31 6.75 14.80
CA MET A 88 12.23 6.33 13.41
C MET A 88 10.78 6.08 12.99
N ALA A 89 10.57 5.88 11.69
CA ALA A 89 9.26 5.56 11.17
C ALA A 89 8.89 4.08 11.41
N ALA A 90 7.59 3.82 11.48
CA ALA A 90 7.04 2.47 11.58
C ALA A 90 5.78 2.34 10.71
N SER A 91 5.33 1.11 10.52
CA SER A 91 4.02 0.81 9.95
C SER A 91 3.27 -0.18 10.82
N PHE A 92 1.95 -0.18 10.71
CA PHE A 92 1.09 -1.14 11.38
C PHE A 92 0.24 -1.85 10.35
N LYS A 93 0.36 -3.18 10.33
CA LYS A 93 -0.33 -4.06 9.39
C LYS A 93 -1.41 -4.85 10.10
N TYR A 94 -2.58 -4.97 9.48
CA TYR A 94 -3.69 -5.77 9.99
C TYR A 94 -4.60 -6.20 8.84
N PHE A 95 -5.47 -7.19 9.04
CA PHE A 95 -6.30 -7.78 7.98
C PHE A 95 -7.79 -7.41 8.09
N SER A 96 -8.15 -6.55 9.02
CA SER A 96 -9.55 -6.22 9.32
C SER A 96 -9.80 -4.71 9.36
N LYS A 97 -10.79 -4.25 8.58
CA LYS A 97 -11.24 -2.85 8.56
C LYS A 97 -11.91 -2.42 9.89
N SER A 98 -12.03 -3.33 10.85
CA SER A 98 -12.58 -3.09 12.19
C SER A 98 -11.56 -2.44 13.15
N LEU A 99 -10.27 -2.57 12.86
CA LEU A 99 -9.19 -1.98 13.63
C LEU A 99 -9.01 -0.51 13.28
N GLN A 100 -8.85 0.32 14.31
CA GLN A 100 -8.47 1.72 14.16
C GLN A 100 -7.19 1.98 14.95
N VAL A 101 -6.16 2.44 14.25
CA VAL A 101 -4.86 2.79 14.84
C VAL A 101 -4.73 4.30 14.94
N THR A 102 -4.41 4.79 16.14
CA THR A 102 -4.13 6.20 16.39
C THR A 102 -2.83 6.35 17.18
N SER A 103 -2.15 7.46 17.04
CA SER A 103 -0.88 7.75 17.72
C SER A 103 -0.97 9.07 18.48
N SER A 104 -0.34 9.14 19.64
CA SER A 104 -0.23 10.36 20.44
C SER A 104 1.21 10.51 20.90
N CYS A 105 1.74 11.72 20.78
CA CYS A 105 2.95 12.12 21.48
C CYS A 105 2.54 12.76 22.81
N GLU A 106 3.28 12.52 23.88
CA GLU A 106 2.99 13.06 25.20
C GLU A 106 2.72 14.58 25.17
N GLY A 107 1.56 14.98 25.71
CA GLY A 107 1.10 16.36 25.69
C GLY A 107 0.43 16.81 24.38
N SER A 108 0.26 15.90 23.42
CA SER A 108 -0.39 16.16 22.12
C SER A 108 -1.64 15.27 21.96
N PRO A 109 -2.66 15.73 21.22
CA PRO A 109 -3.85 14.92 20.96
C PRO A 109 -3.53 13.68 20.13
N SER A 110 -4.39 12.67 20.24
CA SER A 110 -4.27 11.46 19.43
C SER A 110 -4.67 11.74 17.97
N ILE A 111 -3.89 11.18 17.05
CA ILE A 111 -3.97 11.39 15.61
C ILE A 111 -4.21 10.03 14.94
N PRO A 112 -5.25 9.89 14.10
CA PRO A 112 -5.45 8.68 13.33
C PRO A 112 -4.33 8.49 12.29
N LEU A 113 -3.77 7.28 12.26
CA LEU A 113 -2.83 6.90 11.20
C LEU A 113 -3.61 6.57 9.93
N THR A 114 -2.98 6.75 8.76
CA THR A 114 -3.64 6.54 7.47
C THR A 114 -2.80 5.70 6.54
N SER A 115 -3.48 5.08 5.58
CA SER A 115 -2.93 4.19 4.54
C SER A 115 -2.72 4.90 3.20
N THR A 116 -2.81 6.24 3.16
CA THR A 116 -2.58 7.00 1.92
C THR A 116 -1.08 7.11 1.62
N VAL A 117 -0.71 6.67 0.42
CA VAL A 117 0.68 6.49 -0.04
C VAL A 117 0.91 7.02 -1.46
N SER A 118 -0.12 7.61 -2.06
CA SER A 118 -0.05 8.25 -3.37
C SER A 118 1.06 9.32 -3.43
N PRO A 119 1.86 9.37 -4.51
CA PRO A 119 2.81 10.45 -4.75
C PRO A 119 2.13 11.81 -4.99
N LEU A 120 0.82 11.82 -5.25
CA LEU A 120 0.00 13.04 -5.32
C LEU A 120 -1.00 13.04 -4.17
N ALA A 121 -0.85 13.99 -3.27
CA ALA A 121 -1.70 14.11 -2.08
C ALA A 121 -2.08 15.57 -1.81
N THR A 122 -3.23 15.79 -1.20
CA THR A 122 -3.72 17.11 -0.81
C THR A 122 -4.20 17.10 0.64
N HIS A 123 -3.77 18.10 1.41
CA HIS A 123 -4.30 18.42 2.73
C HIS A 123 -5.15 19.68 2.65
N TYR A 124 -6.34 19.63 3.24
CA TYR A 124 -7.23 20.79 3.37
C TYR A 124 -7.18 21.34 4.79
N LEU A 125 -7.16 22.66 4.89
CA LEU A 125 -6.94 23.39 6.14
C LEU A 125 -8.05 24.43 6.38
N PRO A 126 -8.34 24.77 7.65
CA PRO A 126 -9.21 25.89 7.97
C PRO A 126 -8.74 27.22 7.35
N ALA A 127 -9.68 28.14 7.12
CA ALA A 127 -9.43 29.40 6.40
C ALA A 127 -8.30 30.29 6.98
N ASN A 128 -8.00 30.17 8.27
CA ASN A 128 -7.08 31.05 8.99
C ASN A 128 -5.73 30.39 9.32
N THR A 129 -5.42 29.23 8.75
CA THR A 129 -4.19 28.51 9.06
C THR A 129 -2.96 29.27 8.54
N LYS A 130 -2.09 29.72 9.45
CA LYS A 130 -0.84 30.42 9.13
C LYS A 130 0.42 29.59 9.38
N SER A 131 0.30 28.46 10.05
CA SER A 131 1.40 27.52 10.22
C SER A 131 0.89 26.09 10.37
N VAL A 132 1.70 25.14 9.91
CA VAL A 132 1.46 23.70 10.04
C VAL A 132 2.73 23.00 10.52
N LYS A 133 2.60 21.81 11.12
CA LYS A 133 3.70 20.85 11.26
C LYS A 133 3.50 19.77 10.22
N MET A 134 4.52 19.55 9.39
CA MET A 134 4.50 18.55 8.34
C MET A 134 5.46 17.42 8.72
N HIS A 135 5.01 16.19 8.56
CA HIS A 135 5.79 14.98 8.73
C HIS A 135 5.63 14.13 7.47
N LEU A 136 6.74 13.88 6.79
CA LEU A 136 6.78 13.12 5.55
C LEU A 136 7.58 11.85 5.77
N LEU A 137 7.22 10.81 5.03
CA LEU A 137 7.88 9.51 5.06
C LEU A 137 8.06 9.00 3.63
N ASN A 138 9.31 8.77 3.24
CA ASN A 138 9.63 8.15 1.97
C ASN A 138 9.30 6.65 2.00
N LEU A 139 8.44 6.22 1.09
CA LEU A 139 8.07 4.81 0.95
C LEU A 139 8.69 4.15 -0.28
N PHE A 140 9.56 4.87 -1.00
CA PHE A 140 10.32 4.32 -2.11
C PHE A 140 11.71 3.86 -1.66
N LEU A 141 12.22 2.74 -2.21
CA LEU A 141 13.50 2.16 -1.77
C LEU A 141 14.73 3.03 -2.09
N ARG A 142 14.58 4.01 -2.99
CA ARG A 142 15.64 4.94 -3.39
C ARG A 142 15.24 6.37 -3.08
N SER A 143 16.13 7.28 -3.46
CA SER A 143 15.88 8.70 -3.38
C SER A 143 14.57 9.11 -4.07
N ASN A 144 13.85 10.01 -3.41
CA ASN A 144 12.55 10.50 -3.86
C ASN A 144 12.51 12.02 -3.68
N SER A 145 12.25 12.74 -4.78
CA SER A 145 12.12 14.20 -4.76
C SER A 145 10.67 14.59 -4.49
N VAL A 146 10.45 15.48 -3.53
CA VAL A 146 9.12 15.93 -3.10
C VAL A 146 9.00 17.43 -3.22
N GLN A 147 7.94 17.88 -3.87
CA GLN A 147 7.52 19.27 -3.96
C GLN A 147 6.25 19.47 -3.13
N LEU A 148 6.26 20.53 -2.33
CA LEU A 148 5.14 20.96 -1.52
C LEU A 148 4.70 22.35 -1.98
N LYS A 149 3.40 22.55 -2.17
CA LYS A 149 2.84 23.84 -2.60
C LYS A 149 1.68 24.22 -1.71
N ALA A 150 1.75 25.40 -1.12
CA ALA A 150 0.72 25.94 -0.24
C ALA A 150 -0.12 26.98 -0.98
N PHE A 151 -1.45 26.89 -0.88
CA PHE A 151 -2.38 27.76 -1.59
C PHE A 151 -3.35 28.45 -0.62
N ASN A 152 -3.65 29.72 -0.92
CA ASN A 152 -4.70 30.47 -0.21
C ASN A 152 -6.10 30.10 -0.74
N LYS A 153 -7.14 30.72 -0.16
CA LYS A 153 -8.55 30.48 -0.55
C LYS A 153 -8.87 30.84 -2.01
N ALA A 154 -8.13 31.76 -2.61
CA ALA A 154 -8.29 32.13 -4.01
C ALA A 154 -7.57 31.16 -4.98
N GLY A 155 -6.87 30.14 -4.46
CA GLY A 155 -6.07 29.22 -5.27
C GLY A 155 -4.72 29.80 -5.70
N THR A 156 -4.30 30.93 -5.15
CA THR A 156 -2.97 31.51 -5.41
C THR A 156 -1.92 30.77 -4.60
N LEU A 157 -0.79 30.45 -5.23
CA LEU A 157 0.38 29.90 -4.56
C LEU A 157 0.91 30.92 -3.54
N VAL A 158 1.00 30.51 -2.28
CA VAL A 158 1.49 31.32 -1.15
C VAL A 158 2.96 31.02 -0.89
N ASP A 159 3.33 29.74 -0.92
CA ASP A 159 4.69 29.29 -0.65
C ASP A 159 4.94 27.91 -1.27
N GLU A 160 6.20 27.57 -1.50
CA GLU A 160 6.63 26.27 -2.00
C GLU A 160 7.92 25.78 -1.33
N LYS A 161 8.05 24.46 -1.21
CA LYS A 161 9.22 23.82 -0.62
C LYS A 161 9.58 22.57 -1.41
N SER A 162 10.87 22.37 -1.65
CA SER A 162 11.40 21.15 -2.24
C SER A 162 12.22 20.39 -1.22
N LEU A 163 12.05 19.08 -1.18
CA LEU A 163 12.73 18.17 -0.28
C LEU A 163 13.29 16.99 -1.09
N LEU A 164 14.43 16.47 -0.66
CA LEU A 164 15.03 15.28 -1.21
C LEU A 164 15.17 14.26 -0.09
N PHE A 165 14.52 13.11 -0.25
CA PHE A 165 14.76 11.93 0.57
C PHE A 165 15.85 11.11 -0.12
N GLU A 166 16.80 10.57 0.62
CA GLU A 166 17.92 9.83 0.03
C GLU A 166 17.65 8.31 0.07
N ASN A 167 17.06 7.84 1.16
CA ASN A 167 16.92 6.44 1.48
C ASN A 167 15.47 6.04 1.77
N TYR A 168 15.24 4.73 1.80
CA TYR A 168 13.98 4.14 2.19
C TYR A 168 13.65 4.44 3.66
N TYR A 169 12.39 4.78 3.94
CA TYR A 169 11.92 5.14 5.29
C TYR A 169 12.58 6.39 5.90
N ASP A 170 13.32 7.17 5.10
CA ASP A 170 13.71 8.53 5.49
C ASP A 170 12.45 9.35 5.82
N THR A 171 12.58 10.18 6.85
CA THR A 171 11.49 11.02 7.33
C THR A 171 11.97 12.45 7.52
N GLU A 172 11.11 13.39 7.18
CA GLU A 172 11.39 14.81 7.31
C GLU A 172 10.25 15.46 8.10
N SER A 173 10.63 16.22 9.13
CA SER A 173 9.69 16.83 10.07
C SER A 173 10.02 18.30 10.27
N PHE A 174 9.10 19.19 9.90
CA PHE A 174 9.33 20.63 10.03
C PHE A 174 8.04 21.40 10.31
N LYS A 175 8.20 22.55 10.95
CA LYS A 175 7.15 23.57 11.04
C LYS A 175 7.23 24.48 9.82
N TRP A 176 6.12 24.63 9.10
CA TRP A 176 6.00 25.54 7.97
C TRP A 176 5.11 26.72 8.35
N SER A 177 5.64 27.94 8.24
CA SER A 177 4.90 29.17 8.54
C SER A 177 4.74 29.99 7.27
N PHE A 178 3.58 30.61 7.09
CA PHE A 178 3.19 31.27 5.84
C PHE A 178 3.00 32.78 6.04
N SER A 179 3.30 33.55 4.99
CA SER A 179 3.07 35.01 4.98
C SER A 179 1.59 35.39 4.96
N GLN A 180 0.73 34.49 4.46
CA GLN A 180 -0.73 34.64 4.36
C GLN A 180 -1.43 33.34 4.78
N PRO A 181 -2.73 33.39 5.14
CA PRO A 181 -3.49 32.17 5.43
C PRO A 181 -3.54 31.20 4.25
N VAL A 182 -3.31 29.92 4.55
CA VAL A 182 -3.30 28.79 3.60
C VAL A 182 -4.48 27.87 3.91
N VAL A 183 -5.18 27.42 2.87
CA VAL A 183 -6.33 26.49 3.00
C VAL A 183 -6.09 25.13 2.37
N ARG A 184 -5.00 25.00 1.59
CA ARG A 184 -4.68 23.79 0.85
C ARG A 184 -3.18 23.65 0.72
N ILE A 185 -2.66 22.46 1.01
CA ILE A 185 -1.28 22.09 0.69
C ILE A 185 -1.31 20.88 -0.22
N GLU A 186 -0.69 21.01 -1.39
CA GLU A 186 -0.50 19.93 -2.35
C GLU A 186 0.91 19.36 -2.21
N ILE A 187 0.99 18.04 -2.31
CA ILE A 187 2.22 17.27 -2.24
C ILE A 187 2.37 16.54 -3.56
N LYS A 188 3.54 16.68 -4.17
CA LYS A 188 3.92 15.96 -5.39
C LYS A 188 5.28 15.32 -5.20
N ALA A 189 5.31 14.00 -5.19
CA ALA A 189 6.52 13.19 -5.21
C ALA A 189 6.70 12.52 -6.58
N ALA A 190 7.91 12.02 -6.86
CA ALA A 190 8.12 11.14 -8.00
C ALA A 190 7.54 9.75 -7.75
N GLU A 191 7.74 9.24 -6.53
CA GLU A 191 7.37 7.89 -6.10
C GLU A 191 6.56 7.93 -4.78
N ARG A 192 6.09 6.77 -4.33
CA ARG A 192 5.23 6.64 -3.14
C ARG A 192 5.76 7.43 -1.93
N LEU A 193 4.84 8.14 -1.28
CA LEU A 193 5.13 8.99 -0.14
C LEU A 193 3.96 8.94 0.84
N HIS A 194 4.25 8.92 2.13
CA HIS A 194 3.26 9.14 3.16
C HIS A 194 3.40 10.53 3.79
N SER A 195 2.28 11.15 4.14
CA SER A 195 2.22 12.50 4.69
C SER A 195 1.26 12.59 5.87
N LEU A 196 1.76 13.18 6.95
CA LEU A 196 0.99 13.57 8.13
C LEU A 196 1.16 15.07 8.34
N LEU A 197 0.03 15.78 8.37
CA LEU A 197 0.00 17.22 8.60
C LEU A 197 -0.81 17.56 9.83
N LEU A 198 -0.22 18.35 10.72
CA LEU A 198 -0.87 18.91 11.91
C LEU A 198 -1.00 20.43 11.78
N TYR A 199 -2.12 20.97 12.24
CA TYR A 199 -2.38 22.41 12.31
C TYR A 199 -2.97 22.79 13.67
N ASP A 200 -2.75 24.04 14.08
CA ASP A 200 -3.39 24.58 15.27
C ASP A 200 -4.84 24.96 14.96
N ALA A 201 -5.76 24.46 15.79
CA ALA A 201 -7.17 24.79 15.78
C ALA A 201 -7.57 25.33 17.16
N ASN A 202 -7.35 26.63 17.37
CA ASN A 202 -7.67 27.33 18.62
C ASN A 202 -6.88 26.77 19.82
N GLY A 203 -5.57 26.61 19.69
CA GLY A 203 -4.70 26.10 20.75
C GLY A 203 -4.71 24.57 20.90
N THR A 204 -5.44 23.85 20.04
CA THR A 204 -5.43 22.38 19.98
C THR A 204 -4.90 21.93 18.63
N GLU A 205 -3.89 21.07 18.62
CA GLU A 205 -3.39 20.48 17.38
C GLU A 205 -4.41 19.51 16.79
N LYS A 206 -4.62 19.57 15.48
CA LYS A 206 -5.47 18.64 14.74
C LYS A 206 -4.73 18.14 13.51
N SER A 207 -5.01 16.91 13.12
CA SER A 207 -4.50 16.39 11.86
C SER A 207 -5.42 16.77 10.69
N SER A 208 -4.82 17.06 9.55
CA SER A 208 -5.51 17.12 8.26
C SER A 208 -5.32 15.77 7.56
N PRO A 209 -6.39 15.05 7.20
CA PRO A 209 -6.25 13.79 6.47
C PRO A 209 -5.63 14.08 5.09
N SER A 210 -4.67 13.25 4.71
CA SER A 210 -4.14 13.24 3.34
C SER A 210 -5.17 12.64 2.40
N VAL A 211 -5.43 13.30 1.26
CA VAL A 211 -6.40 12.84 0.26
C VAL A 211 -5.74 12.77 -1.11
N SER A 212 -5.86 11.61 -1.77
CA SER A 212 -5.58 11.47 -3.20
C SER A 212 -6.88 11.63 -3.97
N LEU A 213 -7.06 12.77 -4.64
CA LEU A 213 -8.31 13.11 -5.36
C LEU A 213 -8.43 12.36 -6.68
N THR A 214 -7.29 12.08 -7.31
CA THR A 214 -7.22 11.39 -8.60
C THR A 214 -6.02 10.46 -8.62
N PRO A 215 -6.13 9.28 -9.26
CA PRO A 215 -4.98 8.44 -9.49
C PRO A 215 -3.91 9.19 -10.28
N VAL A 216 -2.66 8.86 -10.00
CA VAL A 216 -1.52 9.44 -10.71
C VAL A 216 -1.55 8.97 -12.16
N ILE A 217 -1.31 9.89 -13.09
CA ILE A 217 -1.11 9.56 -14.49
C ILE A 217 0.25 8.91 -14.63
N LEU A 218 0.26 7.67 -15.12
CA LEU A 218 1.48 6.96 -15.47
C LEU A 218 1.59 6.91 -16.99
N GLU A 219 2.81 6.88 -17.53
CA GLU A 219 3.04 6.84 -18.97
C GLU A 219 3.53 5.44 -19.38
N PRO A 220 2.61 4.50 -19.66
CA PRO A 220 2.97 3.12 -19.97
C PRO A 220 3.68 3.01 -21.33
N PRO A 221 4.66 2.10 -21.48
CA PRO A 221 5.25 1.76 -22.78
C PRO A 221 4.20 1.36 -23.84
N PRO A 222 4.08 2.07 -24.97
CA PRO A 222 2.99 1.83 -25.93
C PRO A 222 3.10 0.50 -26.69
N GLN A 223 4.24 -0.20 -26.63
CA GLN A 223 4.48 -1.46 -27.33
C GLN A 223 3.96 -2.70 -26.57
N GLN A 224 3.47 -2.53 -25.34
CA GLN A 224 3.00 -3.63 -24.50
C GLN A 224 1.48 -3.78 -24.57
N THR A 225 1.01 -5.02 -24.43
CA THR A 225 -0.40 -5.30 -24.13
C THR A 225 -0.55 -5.51 -22.64
N TYR A 226 -1.47 -4.77 -22.02
CA TYR A 226 -1.61 -4.71 -20.58
C TYR A 226 -2.76 -5.55 -20.07
N PHE A 227 -2.55 -6.15 -18.91
CA PHE A 227 -3.53 -7.00 -18.27
C PHE A 227 -3.59 -6.70 -16.78
N LEU A 228 -4.80 -6.78 -16.24
CA LEU A 228 -5.06 -6.73 -14.82
C LEU A 228 -4.90 -8.12 -14.24
N VAL A 229 -4.07 -8.22 -13.21
CA VAL A 229 -3.90 -9.41 -12.38
C VAL A 229 -4.62 -9.15 -11.06
N SER A 230 -5.49 -10.08 -10.67
CA SER A 230 -6.27 -10.00 -9.43
C SER A 230 -6.52 -11.41 -8.90
N THR A 231 -6.91 -11.52 -7.63
CA THR A 231 -7.43 -12.80 -7.13
C THR A 231 -8.74 -13.16 -7.85
N LYS A 232 -9.17 -14.42 -7.68
CA LYS A 232 -10.44 -14.91 -8.25
C LYS A 232 -11.67 -14.19 -7.70
N ASP A 233 -11.54 -13.46 -6.58
CA ASP A 233 -12.65 -12.74 -5.98
C ASP A 233 -12.93 -11.44 -6.75
N ALA A 234 -14.18 -11.27 -7.17
CA ALA A 234 -14.65 -10.08 -7.90
C ALA A 234 -14.52 -8.76 -7.11
N ARG A 235 -14.09 -8.81 -5.84
CA ARG A 235 -13.98 -7.68 -4.91
C ARG A 235 -12.62 -7.61 -4.20
N ALA A 236 -11.59 -8.29 -4.69
CA ALA A 236 -10.29 -8.19 -4.05
C ALA A 236 -9.70 -6.78 -4.25
N ASP A 237 -9.34 -6.14 -3.14
CA ASP A 237 -8.66 -4.84 -3.14
C ASP A 237 -7.22 -4.97 -3.71
N GLU A 238 -6.66 -6.19 -3.73
CA GLU A 238 -5.34 -6.53 -4.26
C GLU A 238 -5.38 -6.84 -5.76
N ALA A 239 -4.98 -5.87 -6.57
CA ALA A 239 -4.78 -6.04 -8.00
C ALA A 239 -3.63 -5.19 -8.51
N PHE A 240 -2.92 -5.71 -9.51
CA PHE A 240 -1.77 -5.06 -10.12
C PHE A 240 -1.78 -5.22 -11.64
N VAL A 241 -0.93 -4.46 -12.34
CA VAL A 241 -0.90 -4.45 -13.81
C VAL A 241 0.39 -5.09 -14.29
N VAL A 242 0.26 -5.95 -15.30
CA VAL A 242 1.40 -6.53 -16.03
C VAL A 242 1.29 -6.19 -17.51
N GLY A 243 2.42 -5.89 -18.15
CA GLY A 243 2.52 -5.69 -19.59
C GLY A 243 3.28 -6.82 -20.26
N PHE A 244 2.82 -7.25 -21.44
CA PHE A 244 3.49 -8.27 -22.24
C PHE A 244 3.83 -7.73 -23.63
N THR A 245 4.96 -8.19 -24.17
CA THR A 245 5.35 -7.97 -25.58
C THR A 245 5.25 -9.24 -26.41
N ASP A 246 5.37 -10.42 -25.78
CA ASP A 246 5.31 -11.72 -26.45
C ASP A 246 3.86 -12.11 -26.79
N GLN A 247 3.60 -12.37 -28.07
CA GLN A 247 2.29 -12.80 -28.58
C GLN A 247 1.81 -14.13 -27.99
N SER A 248 2.73 -15.04 -27.64
CA SER A 248 2.37 -16.31 -27.01
C SER A 248 1.79 -16.09 -25.61
N GLN A 249 2.44 -15.23 -24.81
CA GLN A 249 2.01 -14.86 -23.47
C GLN A 249 0.70 -14.08 -23.50
N ILE A 250 0.55 -13.14 -24.44
CA ILE A 250 -0.70 -12.39 -24.67
C ILE A 250 -1.86 -13.35 -24.99
N LYS A 251 -1.62 -14.37 -25.83
CA LYS A 251 -2.63 -15.38 -26.16
C LYS A 251 -3.05 -16.17 -24.91
N THR A 252 -2.09 -16.63 -24.09
CA THR A 252 -2.40 -17.34 -22.84
C THR A 252 -3.12 -16.46 -21.83
N ALA A 253 -2.75 -15.18 -21.71
CA ALA A 253 -3.43 -14.22 -20.85
C ALA A 253 -4.91 -14.04 -21.27
N ARG A 254 -5.17 -13.90 -22.58
CA ARG A 254 -6.54 -13.85 -23.13
C ARG A 254 -7.31 -15.16 -22.92
N GLU A 255 -6.64 -16.30 -23.04
CA GLU A 255 -7.24 -17.61 -22.77
C GLU A 255 -7.68 -17.75 -21.31
N GLN A 256 -6.86 -17.29 -20.35
CA GLN A 256 -7.27 -17.25 -18.93
C GLN A 256 -8.50 -16.37 -18.69
N ILE A 257 -8.65 -15.26 -19.42
CA ILE A 257 -9.84 -14.41 -19.30
C ILE A 257 -11.08 -15.15 -19.81
N GLN A 258 -10.96 -15.81 -20.96
CA GLN A 258 -12.07 -16.52 -21.61
C GLN A 258 -12.44 -17.82 -20.88
N ASN A 259 -11.47 -18.46 -20.23
CA ASN A 259 -11.66 -19.70 -19.49
C ASN A 259 -11.32 -19.51 -17.99
N PRO A 260 -12.31 -19.13 -17.17
CA PRO A 260 -12.15 -19.05 -15.72
C PRO A 260 -11.70 -20.34 -15.02
N SER A 261 -11.86 -21.52 -15.65
CA SER A 261 -11.36 -22.79 -15.08
C SER A 261 -9.89 -23.07 -15.38
N LEU A 262 -9.28 -22.33 -16.31
CA LEU A 262 -7.85 -22.46 -16.61
C LEU A 262 -7.03 -21.81 -15.48
N GLU A 263 -6.43 -22.64 -14.64
CA GLU A 263 -5.53 -22.20 -13.57
C GLU A 263 -4.09 -22.23 -14.09
N LYS A 264 -3.51 -21.05 -14.26
CA LYS A 264 -2.12 -20.88 -14.67
C LYS A 264 -1.48 -19.79 -13.82
N ILE A 265 -0.37 -20.13 -13.19
CA ILE A 265 0.38 -19.24 -12.30
C ILE A 265 1.24 -18.34 -13.18
N LEU A 266 1.12 -17.02 -12.99
CA LEU A 266 2.04 -16.05 -13.58
C LEU A 266 3.37 -16.13 -12.82
N VAL A 267 4.41 -16.63 -13.49
CA VAL A 267 5.78 -16.66 -12.98
C VAL A 267 6.56 -15.56 -13.68
N ALA A 268 7.08 -14.61 -12.90
CA ALA A 268 7.62 -13.36 -13.41
C ALA A 268 8.88 -12.91 -12.65
N GLY A 269 9.67 -12.06 -13.31
CA GLY A 269 10.69 -11.25 -12.67
C GLY A 269 10.16 -9.85 -12.38
N ILE A 270 10.54 -9.27 -11.25
CA ILE A 270 10.25 -7.89 -10.88
C ILE A 270 11.51 -7.03 -10.94
N GLU A 271 11.29 -5.73 -11.08
CA GLU A 271 12.30 -4.70 -10.90
C GLU A 271 11.79 -3.59 -9.98
N LEU A 272 12.72 -2.75 -9.55
CA LEU A 272 12.41 -1.56 -8.77
C LEU A 272 11.78 -0.47 -9.65
N GLY A 273 10.75 0.18 -9.11
CA GLY A 273 9.96 1.22 -9.75
C GLY A 273 8.70 0.65 -10.40
N HIS A 274 7.68 1.47 -10.62
CA HIS A 274 6.40 1.03 -11.17
C HIS A 274 6.40 0.76 -12.69
N GLY A 275 7.54 0.90 -13.38
CA GLY A 275 7.68 0.65 -14.82
C GLY A 275 6.82 1.54 -15.73
N GLY A 276 6.23 2.62 -15.20
CA GLY A 276 5.25 3.45 -15.92
C GLY A 276 3.83 2.86 -16.01
N PHE A 277 3.52 1.75 -15.35
CA PHE A 277 2.18 1.13 -15.45
C PHE A 277 1.66 0.47 -14.17
N ASN A 278 2.54 -0.06 -13.32
CA ASN A 278 2.11 -0.88 -12.19
C ASN A 278 1.55 -0.03 -11.04
N ARG A 279 0.41 -0.45 -10.49
CA ARG A 279 -0.28 0.26 -9.41
C ARG A 279 -1.24 -0.65 -8.66
N ALA A 280 -1.59 -0.26 -7.44
CA ALA A 280 -2.67 -0.89 -6.67
C ALA A 280 -4.02 -0.53 -7.30
N PHE A 281 -4.43 -1.25 -8.34
CA PHE A 281 -5.48 -0.78 -9.26
C PHE A 281 -6.85 -0.62 -8.61
N TYR A 282 -7.16 -1.44 -7.61
CA TYR A 282 -8.37 -1.34 -6.79
C TYR A 282 -8.13 -0.66 -5.43
N GLY A 283 -6.89 -0.29 -5.12
CA GLY A 283 -6.54 0.46 -3.91
C GLY A 283 -7.26 1.82 -3.86
N LYS A 284 -7.52 2.30 -2.64
CA LYS A 284 -8.27 3.54 -2.39
C LYS A 284 -7.69 4.76 -3.12
N ASP A 285 -6.37 4.93 -3.09
CA ASP A 285 -5.67 6.05 -3.72
C ASP A 285 -5.02 5.66 -5.07
N LYS A 286 -5.13 4.38 -5.47
CA LYS A 286 -4.53 3.80 -6.67
C LYS A 286 -3.06 4.16 -6.86
N ALA A 287 -2.32 4.23 -5.76
CA ALA A 287 -0.92 4.57 -5.78
C ALA A 287 -0.11 3.58 -6.65
N PRO A 288 0.90 4.06 -7.41
CA PRO A 288 1.86 3.18 -8.08
C PRO A 288 2.55 2.27 -7.04
N TYR A 289 2.85 1.03 -7.40
CA TYR A 289 3.70 0.17 -6.57
C TYR A 289 5.16 0.59 -6.73
N SER A 290 6.03 0.33 -5.75
CA SER A 290 7.47 0.59 -5.88
C SER A 290 8.20 -0.44 -6.74
N TRP A 291 7.46 -1.31 -7.44
CA TRP A 291 7.98 -2.39 -8.28
C TRP A 291 7.08 -2.62 -9.50
N SER A 292 7.63 -3.29 -10.51
CA SER A 292 6.88 -3.73 -11.69
C SER A 292 7.40 -5.07 -12.19
N VAL A 293 6.55 -5.80 -12.90
CA VAL A 293 6.99 -6.98 -13.66
C VAL A 293 7.82 -6.53 -14.85
N ASN A 294 9.08 -6.96 -14.93
CA ASN A 294 9.98 -6.62 -16.03
C ASN A 294 10.17 -7.75 -17.05
N ARG A 295 9.88 -8.98 -16.64
CA ARG A 295 9.86 -10.15 -17.52
C ARG A 295 8.81 -11.14 -17.03
N VAL A 296 8.27 -11.91 -17.95
CA VAL A 296 7.40 -13.05 -17.65
C VAL A 296 8.11 -14.29 -18.11
N ASP A 297 8.43 -15.18 -17.17
CA ASP A 297 9.18 -16.40 -17.45
C ASP A 297 8.24 -17.47 -18.03
N ALA A 298 7.05 -17.64 -17.43
CA ALA A 298 6.08 -18.64 -17.86
C ALA A 298 4.67 -18.41 -17.28
N PHE A 299 3.68 -19.04 -17.93
CA PHE A 299 2.40 -19.39 -17.34
C PHE A 299 2.44 -20.87 -16.92
N ALA A 300 2.73 -21.14 -15.66
CA ALA A 300 3.03 -22.47 -15.17
C ALA A 300 1.81 -23.15 -14.51
N ASP A 301 1.77 -24.49 -14.56
CA ASP A 301 0.80 -25.29 -13.79
C ASP A 301 1.21 -25.42 -12.31
N PHE A 302 2.51 -25.40 -12.05
CA PHE A 302 3.10 -25.48 -10.72
C PHE A 302 4.25 -24.49 -10.62
N ALA A 303 4.40 -23.89 -9.43
CA ALA A 303 5.55 -23.08 -9.07
C ALA A 303 6.16 -23.58 -7.76
N HIS A 304 7.27 -22.99 -7.33
CA HIS A 304 7.80 -23.26 -6.00
C HIS A 304 7.06 -22.42 -4.96
N ILE A 305 6.87 -22.92 -3.74
CA ILE A 305 6.18 -22.16 -2.69
C ILE A 305 6.96 -20.90 -2.29
N ASP A 306 8.29 -20.94 -2.36
CA ASP A 306 9.17 -19.82 -1.97
C ASP A 306 9.03 -18.57 -2.85
N CYS A 307 8.47 -18.72 -4.07
CA CYS A 307 8.18 -17.57 -4.92
C CYS A 307 6.73 -17.06 -4.77
N ASP A 308 5.89 -17.69 -3.92
CA ASP A 308 4.52 -17.20 -3.68
C ASP A 308 4.52 -15.81 -3.02
N GLY A 309 3.54 -14.99 -3.41
CA GLY A 309 3.39 -13.65 -2.88
C GLY A 309 2.09 -12.97 -3.28
N SER A 310 1.77 -11.92 -2.54
CA SER A 310 0.77 -10.91 -2.88
C SER A 310 1.46 -9.64 -3.37
N PRO A 311 0.78 -8.77 -4.15
CA PRO A 311 1.38 -7.51 -4.57
C PRO A 311 1.75 -6.61 -3.37
N ASP A 312 0.97 -6.65 -2.30
CA ASP A 312 1.24 -5.87 -1.08
C ASP A 312 2.38 -6.47 -0.25
N LEU A 313 2.51 -7.80 -0.17
CA LEU A 313 3.67 -8.44 0.47
C LEU A 313 4.96 -8.18 -0.34
N THR A 314 4.84 -8.11 -1.67
CA THR A 314 5.95 -7.77 -2.57
C THR A 314 6.38 -6.33 -2.33
N GLU A 315 5.45 -5.39 -2.22
CA GLU A 315 5.73 -4.00 -1.87
C GLU A 315 6.43 -3.91 -0.51
N GLU A 316 5.92 -4.64 0.48
CA GLU A 316 6.45 -4.62 1.84
C GLU A 316 7.87 -5.21 1.91
N ARG A 317 8.15 -6.31 1.20
CA ARG A 317 9.42 -7.04 1.26
C ARG A 317 10.26 -6.83 0.01
N LEU A 318 10.07 -5.72 -0.69
CA LEU A 318 10.63 -5.50 -2.02
C LEU A 318 12.16 -5.64 -2.06
N MET A 319 12.86 -5.06 -1.10
CA MET A 319 14.34 -5.13 -1.06
C MET A 319 14.82 -6.58 -0.92
N SER A 320 14.25 -7.33 0.02
CA SER A 320 14.53 -8.76 0.21
C SER A 320 14.23 -9.54 -1.07
N LYS A 321 13.08 -9.29 -1.72
CA LYS A 321 12.71 -9.96 -2.97
C LYS A 321 13.64 -9.65 -4.14
N LEU A 322 14.10 -8.41 -4.26
CA LEU A 322 15.08 -8.03 -5.28
C LEU A 322 16.43 -8.72 -5.02
N ASN A 323 16.86 -8.81 -3.76
CA ASN A 323 18.09 -9.51 -3.37
C ASN A 323 18.02 -11.04 -3.60
N GLU A 324 16.83 -11.63 -3.50
CA GLU A 324 16.55 -13.04 -3.83
C GLU A 324 16.48 -13.32 -5.35
N GLY A 325 16.86 -12.35 -6.19
CA GLY A 325 16.84 -12.48 -7.66
C GLY A 325 15.54 -11.99 -8.32
N GLY A 326 14.62 -11.43 -7.55
CA GLY A 326 13.42 -10.73 -8.05
C GLY A 326 12.40 -11.64 -8.72
N ARG A 327 12.41 -12.96 -8.46
CA ARG A 327 11.43 -13.88 -9.05
C ARG A 327 10.20 -13.99 -8.15
N ILE A 328 9.01 -13.92 -8.74
CA ILE A 328 7.72 -14.01 -8.05
C ILE A 328 6.73 -14.90 -8.81
N CYS A 329 5.85 -15.55 -8.05
CA CYS A 329 4.81 -16.44 -8.50
C CYS A 329 3.51 -16.02 -7.80
N PHE A 330 2.50 -15.62 -8.55
CA PHE A 330 1.25 -15.15 -7.96
C PHE A 330 0.20 -16.27 -7.92
N TRP A 331 0.33 -17.21 -6.99
CA TRP A 331 -0.48 -18.44 -6.97
C TRP A 331 -1.98 -18.22 -6.86
N ARG A 332 -2.37 -17.22 -6.06
CA ARG A 332 -3.78 -16.87 -5.82
C ARG A 332 -4.37 -15.93 -6.86
N TYR A 333 -3.53 -15.45 -7.77
CA TYR A 333 -3.90 -14.44 -8.74
C TYR A 333 -3.94 -15.02 -10.14
N ARG A 334 -4.69 -14.35 -11.00
CA ARG A 334 -4.84 -14.71 -12.40
C ARG A 334 -5.00 -13.45 -13.22
N ILE A 335 -4.87 -13.62 -14.54
CA ILE A 335 -5.29 -12.59 -15.46
C ILE A 335 -6.83 -12.54 -15.47
N VAL A 336 -7.39 -11.36 -15.21
CA VAL A 336 -8.85 -11.15 -15.15
C VAL A 336 -9.39 -10.24 -16.23
N ARG A 337 -8.55 -9.37 -16.80
CA ARG A 337 -8.97 -8.38 -17.79
C ARG A 337 -7.80 -7.90 -18.64
N GLU A 338 -8.03 -7.70 -19.92
CA GLU A 338 -7.14 -6.93 -20.80
C GLU A 338 -7.49 -5.45 -20.67
N LEU A 339 -6.47 -4.60 -20.53
CA LEU A 339 -6.62 -3.17 -20.29
C LEU A 339 -6.21 -2.37 -21.53
N THR A 340 -6.95 -1.32 -21.80
CA THR A 340 -6.54 -0.30 -22.78
C THR A 340 -5.43 0.58 -22.23
N TYR A 341 -4.68 1.23 -23.12
CA TYR A 341 -3.63 2.18 -22.77
C TYR A 341 -4.11 3.24 -21.77
N GLU A 342 -5.30 3.82 -22.02
CA GLU A 342 -5.83 4.90 -21.19
C GLU A 342 -6.29 4.40 -19.81
N GLU A 343 -6.77 3.16 -19.70
CA GLU A 343 -7.11 2.57 -18.39
C GLU A 343 -5.86 2.38 -17.53
N VAL A 344 -4.76 1.93 -18.12
CA VAL A 344 -3.47 1.77 -17.45
C VAL A 344 -2.90 3.12 -17.05
N ARG A 345 -2.93 4.10 -17.97
CA ARG A 345 -2.42 5.45 -17.77
C ARG A 345 -3.17 6.21 -16.68
N SER A 346 -4.50 6.19 -16.74
CA SER A 346 -5.36 6.94 -15.81
C SER A 346 -5.70 6.20 -14.51
N GLY A 347 -5.49 4.88 -14.46
CA GLY A 347 -5.93 4.03 -13.35
C GLY A 347 -7.46 3.91 -13.22
N LYS A 348 -8.22 4.34 -14.23
CA LYS A 348 -9.69 4.29 -14.26
C LYS A 348 -10.13 3.22 -15.25
N LEU A 349 -10.88 2.22 -14.77
CA LEU A 349 -11.50 1.24 -15.68
C LEU A 349 -12.65 1.90 -16.42
N THR A 350 -12.70 1.69 -17.73
CA THR A 350 -13.94 1.92 -18.46
C THR A 350 -14.96 0.87 -18.04
N PRO A 351 -16.26 1.22 -17.88
CA PRO A 351 -17.31 0.22 -17.70
C PRO A 351 -17.15 -0.82 -18.80
N ALA A 352 -17.15 -2.10 -18.43
CA ALA A 352 -17.13 -3.15 -19.43
C ALA A 352 -18.31 -2.87 -20.38
N GLN A 353 -18.02 -2.63 -21.65
CA GLN A 353 -19.07 -2.57 -22.66
C GLN A 353 -19.76 -3.93 -22.57
N GLY A 354 -21.00 -3.94 -22.08
CA GLY A 354 -21.77 -5.16 -21.88
C GLY A 354 -21.72 -5.97 -23.17
N ARG A 355 -21.00 -7.09 -23.14
CA ARG A 355 -21.26 -8.14 -24.11
C ARG A 355 -22.52 -8.85 -23.59
N PRO A 356 -23.57 -8.95 -24.42
CA PRO A 356 -24.83 -9.57 -24.05
C PRO A 356 -24.64 -11.03 -23.61
#